data_AF-A0A7V4IB02-F1
#
_entry.id   AF-A0A7V4IB02-F1
#
_cell.length_a   1.000
_cell.length_b   1.000
_cell.length_c   1.000
_cell.angle_alpha   90.00
_cell.angle_beta   90.00
_cell.angle_gamma   90.00
#
_symmetry.space_group_name_H-M   'P 1'
#
loop_
_entity.id
_entity.type
_entity.pdbx_description
1 polymer ?
#
loop_
_entity_poly.entity_id
_entity_poly.type
_entity_poly.pdbx_seq_one_letter_code
_entity_poly.pdbx_strand_id
1 'polypeptide(L)'
;MNKREFIRKCILASSGCLMMQNHILAGSNGSEQKETGLREAMFQEETPRGIMCRICPNECILKEGELSQCRNRKVIKSKLRTLAYGNPCSVNIDPVEKKPLYHFYPGTRAYSIATAGCNLACLNCQNWSISQTSPDKTRNYSLSPEKVVEESLRTKSKSIAYTYSEPVTFYEYAYDTARLARTAGIKNIFKSNGYINREPLEKICSYLDAANIDLKSFNDSTYLRLSGGKLQPVLESLKVYRDNGVWLEITCLIVPSWTDKYDEIKAMCNWLVKNGFSQNPLHFSRFYPVYRLEQLPPTPLETLNTAARIAAEEGMKYIYIGNVPGNEMADTRCPSCGSVVIKRTGYSIDFNKIKDGNCSFCNKPVAGIWL
;
A
#
# COMPACT_ATOMS: atom_id res chain seq x y z
N MET A 1 -10.90 18.94 24.09
CA MET A 1 -9.49 18.97 23.66
C MET A 1 -9.30 20.20 22.80
N ASN A 2 -8.40 21.12 23.18
CA ASN A 2 -8.32 22.40 22.48
C ASN A 2 -7.55 22.27 21.14
N LYS A 3 -7.79 23.21 20.21
CA LYS A 3 -7.23 23.21 18.85
C LYS A 3 -5.68 23.15 18.85
N ARG A 4 -5.01 23.67 19.90
CA ARG A 4 -3.55 23.63 20.04
C ARG A 4 -3.02 22.25 20.47
N GLU A 5 -3.72 21.53 21.33
CA GLU A 5 -3.36 20.16 21.73
C GLU A 5 -3.56 19.16 20.57
N PHE A 6 -4.61 19.34 19.78
CA PHE A 6 -4.84 18.56 18.56
C PHE A 6 -3.71 18.79 17.53
N ILE A 7 -3.34 20.05 17.27
CA ILE A 7 -2.24 20.39 16.35
C ILE A 7 -0.89 19.82 16.82
N ARG A 8 -0.58 19.85 18.13
CA ARG A 8 0.67 19.24 18.65
C ARG A 8 0.73 17.73 18.44
N LYS A 9 -0.39 17.01 18.60
CA LYS A 9 -0.45 15.56 18.33
C LYS A 9 -0.46 15.23 16.84
N CYS A 10 -1.07 16.07 16.00
CA CYS A 10 -1.05 15.91 14.55
C CYS A 10 0.32 16.19 13.94
N ILE A 11 1.05 17.20 14.41
CA ILE A 11 2.43 17.45 13.97
C ILE A 11 3.33 16.24 14.29
N LEU A 12 3.14 15.57 15.43
CA LEU A 12 3.88 14.32 15.70
C LEU A 12 3.45 13.14 14.81
N ALA A 13 2.26 13.18 14.21
CA ALA A 13 1.76 12.16 13.28
C ALA A 13 2.07 12.46 11.80
N SER A 14 2.30 13.72 11.42
CA SER A 14 2.64 14.17 10.07
C SER A 14 4.08 14.64 9.90
N SER A 15 4.84 14.79 10.99
CA SER A 15 6.25 15.21 11.02
C SER A 15 7.18 14.10 11.51
N GLY A 16 6.86 12.83 11.23
CA GLY A 16 7.79 11.71 11.35
C GLY A 16 9.05 11.83 10.46
N CYS A 17 9.17 12.91 9.69
CA CYS A 17 10.43 13.40 9.15
C CYS A 17 10.91 14.57 10.00
N LEU A 18 11.98 14.32 10.78
CA LEU A 18 12.79 15.23 11.61
C LEU A 18 12.58 15.07 13.13
N MET A 19 13.66 14.57 13.75
CA MET A 19 13.96 14.52 15.19
C MET A 19 13.54 13.25 15.93
N MET A 20 14.32 12.17 15.72
CA MET A 20 14.75 11.35 16.85
C MET A 20 16.28 11.39 16.90
N GLN A 21 16.78 11.86 18.04
CA GLN A 21 18.19 11.90 18.35
C GLN A 21 18.78 10.49 18.40
N ASN A 22 19.99 10.41 17.84
CA ASN A 22 20.97 9.35 17.91
C ASN A 22 20.84 8.42 19.13
N HIS A 23 20.48 7.16 18.89
CA HIS A 23 21.20 6.06 19.51
C HIS A 23 22.00 5.35 18.42
N ILE A 24 23.30 5.59 18.46
CA ILE A 24 24.33 5.03 17.61
C ILE A 24 24.39 3.52 17.87
N LEU A 25 24.00 2.71 16.89
CA LEU A 25 24.54 1.37 16.73
C LEU A 25 25.80 1.52 15.87
N ALA A 26 26.94 1.64 16.53
CA ALA A 26 28.24 1.60 15.88
C ALA A 26 28.49 0.17 15.40
N GLY A 27 28.33 -0.06 14.09
CA GLY A 27 28.81 -1.25 13.39
C GLY A 27 30.19 -0.95 12.80
N SER A 28 31.16 -1.77 13.18
CA SER A 28 32.58 -1.72 12.85
C SER A 28 32.90 -1.63 11.35
N ASN A 29 33.90 -0.80 11.02
CA ASN A 29 34.61 -0.83 9.74
C ASN A 29 35.44 -2.11 9.60
N GLY A 30 35.38 -2.75 8.43
CA GLY A 30 36.37 -3.76 8.00
C GLY A 30 35.83 -4.83 7.05
N SER A 31 36.17 -4.66 5.76
CA SER A 31 36.34 -5.67 4.69
C SER A 31 35.18 -6.58 4.24
N GLU A 32 35.05 -6.68 2.91
CA GLU A 32 34.04 -7.37 2.08
C GLU A 32 32.66 -6.70 2.00
N GLN A 33 32.50 -5.79 1.02
CA GLN A 33 31.18 -5.51 0.45
C GLN A 33 30.66 -6.80 -0.20
N LYS A 34 29.98 -7.66 0.56
CA LYS A 34 28.96 -8.54 -0.02
C LYS A 34 28.09 -7.65 -0.89
N GLU A 35 27.79 -8.08 -2.12
CA GLU A 35 26.81 -7.43 -3.01
C GLU A 35 25.40 -7.47 -2.37
N THR A 36 25.20 -6.74 -1.27
CA THR A 36 23.91 -6.63 -0.58
C THR A 36 22.97 -5.85 -1.49
N GLY A 37 21.80 -6.41 -1.80
CA GLY A 37 20.85 -5.80 -2.72
C GLY A 37 20.67 -6.58 -4.02
N LEU A 38 21.67 -7.36 -4.45
CA LEU A 38 21.63 -8.08 -5.72
C LEU A 38 21.05 -9.48 -5.57
N ARG A 39 20.01 -9.76 -6.34
CA ARG A 39 19.46 -11.13 -6.47
C ARG A 39 18.93 -11.35 -7.87
N GLU A 40 19.02 -12.59 -8.37
CA GLU A 40 18.37 -12.96 -9.63
C GLU A 40 16.86 -12.68 -9.56
N ALA A 41 16.35 -12.00 -10.58
CA ALA A 41 14.95 -11.64 -10.69
C ALA A 41 14.10 -12.87 -10.98
N MET A 42 12.94 -12.95 -10.33
CA MET A 42 11.89 -13.87 -10.72
C MET A 42 11.15 -13.33 -11.96
N PHE A 43 10.49 -14.22 -12.70
CA PHE A 43 9.66 -13.88 -13.87
C PHE A 43 10.42 -13.06 -14.91
N GLN A 44 11.42 -13.67 -15.52
CA GLN A 44 12.17 -13.09 -16.62
C GLN A 44 12.14 -14.03 -17.83
N GLU A 45 12.17 -13.44 -19.02
CA GLU A 45 12.14 -14.17 -20.28
C GLU A 45 13.24 -13.64 -21.19
N GLU A 46 14.03 -14.54 -21.79
CA GLU A 46 15.04 -14.15 -22.76
C GLU A 46 14.37 -13.84 -24.10
N THR A 47 14.74 -12.71 -24.70
CA THR A 47 14.22 -12.28 -26.01
C THR A 47 15.38 -11.87 -26.92
N PRO A 48 15.19 -11.82 -28.26
CA PRO A 48 16.23 -11.33 -29.17
C PRO A 48 16.71 -9.90 -28.90
N ARG A 49 15.96 -9.10 -28.14
CA ARG A 49 16.28 -7.69 -27.83
C ARG A 49 16.90 -7.47 -26.45
N GLY A 50 17.00 -8.53 -25.64
CA GLY A 50 17.43 -8.47 -24.25
C GLY A 50 16.55 -9.32 -23.34
N ILE A 51 16.65 -9.12 -22.03
CA ILE A 51 15.87 -9.87 -21.04
C ILE A 51 14.62 -9.08 -20.67
N MET A 52 13.46 -9.68 -20.86
CA MET A 52 12.17 -9.11 -20.50
C MET A 52 11.82 -9.41 -19.04
N CYS A 53 11.41 -8.38 -18.29
CA CYS A 53 10.83 -8.52 -16.96
C CYS A 53 9.32 -8.74 -17.06
N ARG A 54 8.80 -9.87 -16.55
CA ARG A 54 7.37 -10.22 -16.56
C ARG A 54 6.62 -9.91 -15.26
N ILE A 55 7.23 -9.18 -14.33
CA ILE A 55 6.60 -8.89 -13.02
C ILE A 55 5.42 -7.92 -13.12
N CYS A 56 5.56 -6.87 -13.92
CA CYS A 56 4.52 -5.84 -14.05
C CYS A 56 4.23 -5.50 -15.50
N PRO A 57 3.08 -4.86 -15.79
CA PRO A 57 2.65 -4.57 -17.16
C PRO A 57 3.54 -3.62 -17.97
N ASN A 58 4.61 -3.07 -17.38
CA ASN A 58 5.61 -2.30 -18.13
C ASN A 58 6.49 -3.18 -19.02
N GLU A 59 6.61 -4.48 -18.71
CA GLU A 59 7.30 -5.50 -19.52
C GLU A 59 8.66 -5.04 -20.07
N CYS A 60 9.47 -4.39 -19.24
CA CYS A 60 10.74 -3.80 -19.66
C CYS A 60 11.64 -4.88 -20.28
N ILE A 61 12.12 -4.65 -21.50
CA ILE A 61 13.17 -5.44 -22.14
C ILE A 61 14.49 -4.69 -21.95
N LEU A 62 15.45 -5.33 -21.30
CA LEU A 62 16.70 -4.69 -20.89
C LEU A 62 17.91 -5.42 -21.49
N LYS A 63 18.88 -4.64 -21.96
CA LYS A 63 20.22 -5.09 -22.31
C LYS A 63 21.13 -5.05 -21.09
N GLU A 64 22.29 -5.69 -21.19
CA GLU A 64 23.34 -5.65 -20.17
C GLU A 64 23.63 -4.20 -19.76
N GLY A 65 23.57 -3.91 -18.46
CA GLY A 65 23.81 -2.56 -17.96
C GLY A 65 22.60 -1.62 -17.95
N GLU A 66 21.49 -1.93 -18.64
CA GLU A 66 20.32 -1.06 -18.67
C GLU A 66 19.48 -1.16 -17.39
N LEU A 67 18.94 -0.01 -16.95
CA LEU A 67 18.11 0.09 -15.77
C LEU A 67 16.62 0.09 -16.15
N SER A 68 15.83 -0.75 -15.48
CA SER A 68 14.37 -0.81 -15.65
C SER A 68 13.68 0.53 -15.35
N GLN A 69 12.45 0.71 -15.88
CA GLN A 69 11.61 1.87 -15.57
C GLN A 69 11.32 2.02 -14.06
N CYS A 70 11.22 0.90 -13.34
CA CYS A 70 11.00 0.93 -11.89
C CYS A 70 12.25 1.28 -11.06
N ARG A 71 13.40 1.49 -11.74
CA ARG A 71 14.69 1.88 -11.16
C ARG A 71 15.35 0.83 -10.26
N ASN A 72 14.81 -0.40 -10.25
CA ASN A 72 15.25 -1.47 -9.34
C ASN A 72 15.85 -2.70 -10.02
N ARG A 73 15.81 -2.81 -11.35
CA ARG A 73 16.26 -4.02 -12.05
C ARG A 73 17.25 -3.69 -13.14
N LYS A 74 18.27 -4.53 -13.27
CA LYS A 74 19.38 -4.38 -14.22
C LYS A 74 19.79 -5.75 -14.73
N VAL A 75 20.17 -5.85 -16.00
CA VAL A 75 20.79 -7.08 -16.52
C VAL A 75 22.27 -7.05 -16.17
N ILE A 76 22.71 -8.07 -15.44
CA ILE A 76 24.09 -8.25 -14.98
C ILE A 76 24.48 -9.71 -15.24
N LYS A 77 25.56 -9.90 -16.00
CA LYS A 77 26.04 -11.23 -16.41
C LYS A 77 24.93 -12.04 -17.08
N SER A 78 24.24 -11.44 -18.05
CA SER A 78 23.17 -12.07 -18.84
C SER A 78 21.98 -12.58 -18.01
N LYS A 79 21.75 -12.02 -16.82
CA LYS A 79 20.56 -12.28 -16.00
C LYS A 79 19.95 -10.99 -15.53
N LEU A 80 18.63 -10.90 -15.57
CA LEU A 80 17.92 -9.82 -14.88
C LEU A 80 18.11 -10.02 -13.38
N ARG A 81 18.59 -8.97 -12.71
CA ARG A 81 18.76 -8.94 -11.25
C ARG A 81 17.99 -7.78 -10.66
N THR A 82 17.41 -7.99 -9.48
CA THR A 82 16.92 -6.91 -8.63
C THR A 82 18.09 -6.28 -7.88
N LEU A 83 18.01 -4.96 -7.65
CA LEU A 83 18.87 -4.16 -6.79
C LEU A 83 18.24 -3.95 -5.41
N ALA A 84 17.02 -4.46 -5.19
CA ALA A 84 16.17 -4.19 -4.06
C ALA A 84 15.97 -5.44 -3.17
N TYR A 85 17.07 -6.09 -2.77
CA TYR A 85 17.04 -7.28 -1.92
C TYR A 85 17.78 -7.12 -0.59
N GLY A 86 17.04 -7.16 0.52
CA GLY A 86 17.60 -7.06 1.87
C GLY A 86 18.15 -5.67 2.24
N ASN A 87 17.74 -4.64 1.49
CA ASN A 87 18.25 -3.27 1.59
C ASN A 87 17.12 -2.20 1.64
N PRO A 88 16.15 -2.31 2.57
CA PRO A 88 15.09 -1.30 2.66
C PRO A 88 15.68 0.08 2.95
N CYS A 89 15.08 1.11 2.36
CA CYS A 89 15.40 2.52 2.61
C CYS A 89 14.49 3.15 3.68
N SER A 90 13.41 2.45 4.05
CA SER A 90 12.48 2.87 5.10
C SER A 90 12.00 1.66 5.89
N VAL A 91 12.01 1.80 7.22
CA VAL A 91 11.58 0.78 8.18
C VAL A 91 10.86 1.51 9.32
N ASN A 92 9.61 1.17 9.58
CA ASN A 92 8.83 1.76 10.69
C ASN A 92 7.89 0.72 11.31
N ILE A 93 7.46 0.95 12.54
CA ILE A 93 6.40 0.16 13.16
C ILE A 93 5.16 1.04 13.27
N ASP A 94 4.22 0.82 12.37
CA ASP A 94 3.05 1.65 12.16
C ASP A 94 1.77 0.91 12.60
N PRO A 95 0.69 1.63 12.93
CA PRO A 95 -0.64 1.04 13.03
C PRO A 95 -1.12 0.51 11.67
N VAL A 96 -1.93 -0.55 11.66
CA VAL A 96 -2.51 -1.11 10.43
C VAL A 96 -3.46 -0.11 9.76
N GLU A 97 -4.10 0.77 10.52
CA GLU A 97 -4.95 1.86 10.03
C GLU A 97 -4.23 2.82 9.08
N LYS A 98 -2.90 2.92 9.15
CA LYS A 98 -2.09 3.75 8.23
C LYS A 98 -1.93 3.10 6.85
N LYS A 99 -2.27 1.81 6.68
CA LYS A 99 -2.28 1.07 5.40
C LYS A 99 -3.67 1.10 4.74
N PRO A 100 -4.49 2.10 5.11
CA PRO A 100 -5.95 2.02 5.16
C PRO A 100 -6.53 0.60 5.18
N LEU A 101 -6.19 -0.18 6.21
CA LEU A 101 -6.77 -1.49 6.46
C LEU A 101 -7.60 -1.45 7.74
N TYR A 102 -8.87 -1.04 7.63
CA TYR A 102 -9.75 -0.85 8.78
C TYR A 102 -10.44 -2.16 9.21
N HIS A 103 -10.53 -3.12 8.30
CA HIS A 103 -11.20 -4.40 8.47
C HIS A 103 -10.22 -5.57 8.48
N PHE A 104 -8.94 -5.30 8.77
CA PHE A 104 -7.90 -6.31 8.93
C PHE A 104 -7.11 -6.00 10.21
N TYR A 105 -7.33 -6.80 11.25
CA TYR A 105 -6.64 -6.67 12.55
C TYR A 105 -6.57 -5.22 13.08
N PRO A 106 -7.72 -4.52 13.21
CA PRO A 106 -7.76 -3.13 13.66
C PRO A 106 -7.12 -2.97 15.04
N GLY A 107 -6.33 -1.90 15.22
CA GLY A 107 -5.61 -1.56 16.45
C GLY A 107 -4.26 -2.27 16.61
N THR A 108 -3.88 -3.15 15.68
CA THR A 108 -2.59 -3.83 15.73
C THR A 108 -1.48 -3.03 15.04
N ARG A 109 -0.23 -3.47 15.25
CA ARG A 109 0.96 -2.87 14.64
C ARG A 109 1.49 -3.74 13.50
N ALA A 110 1.94 -3.09 12.43
CA ALA A 110 2.61 -3.67 11.28
C ALA A 110 4.07 -3.21 11.19
N TYR A 111 4.99 -4.18 11.08
CA TYR A 111 6.38 -3.90 10.76
C TYR A 111 6.49 -3.55 9.28
N SER A 112 6.77 -2.28 8.99
CA SER A 112 6.58 -1.68 7.68
C SER A 112 7.90 -1.43 6.99
N ILE A 113 8.07 -1.96 5.79
CA ILE A 113 9.31 -1.85 5.01
C ILE A 113 9.06 -1.36 3.59
N ALA A 114 10.06 -0.65 3.05
CA ALA A 114 10.09 -0.22 1.66
C ALA A 114 11.53 -0.15 1.13
N THR A 115 11.73 -0.53 -0.13
CA THR A 115 12.95 -0.21 -0.87
C THR A 115 12.71 1.01 -1.77
N ALA A 116 13.77 1.60 -2.31
CA ALA A 116 13.61 2.61 -3.35
C ALA A 116 12.98 1.99 -4.62
N GLY A 117 12.43 2.83 -5.50
CA GLY A 117 11.83 2.47 -6.78
C GLY A 117 10.31 2.28 -6.76
N CYS A 118 9.68 2.46 -7.92
CA CYS A 118 8.25 2.25 -8.14
C CYS A 118 8.01 2.05 -9.63
N ASN A 119 7.09 1.15 -9.98
CA ASN A 119 6.74 0.85 -11.38
C ASN A 119 5.74 1.85 -11.98
N LEU A 120 5.31 2.86 -11.21
CA LEU A 120 4.52 4.01 -11.66
C LEU A 120 5.26 5.33 -11.37
N ALA A 121 4.86 6.40 -12.07
CA ALA A 121 5.44 7.74 -11.99
C ALA A 121 4.37 8.78 -11.56
N CYS A 122 3.69 8.52 -10.45
CA CYS A 122 2.55 9.32 -9.99
C CYS A 122 2.91 10.79 -9.74
N LEU A 123 2.20 11.73 -10.37
CA LEU A 123 2.43 13.18 -10.21
C LEU A 123 2.09 13.69 -8.80
N ASN A 124 1.23 12.97 -8.07
CA ASN A 124 0.80 13.23 -6.70
C ASN A 124 1.52 12.37 -5.65
N CYS A 125 2.64 11.72 -5.99
CA CYS A 125 3.30 10.78 -5.08
C CYS A 125 3.82 11.46 -3.80
N GLN A 126 3.31 11.06 -2.63
CA GLN A 126 3.79 11.56 -1.33
C GLN A 126 5.20 11.03 -0.98
N ASN A 127 5.56 9.85 -1.49
CA ASN A 127 6.84 9.20 -1.25
C ASN A 127 7.74 9.29 -2.50
N TRP A 128 7.66 10.39 -3.26
CA TRP A 128 8.39 10.56 -4.52
C TRP A 128 9.91 10.45 -4.33
N SER A 129 10.45 10.87 -3.18
CA SER A 129 11.88 10.84 -2.87
C SER A 129 12.48 9.42 -2.84
N ILE A 130 11.70 8.41 -2.45
CA ILE A 130 12.11 7.00 -2.47
C ILE A 130 11.56 6.23 -3.66
N SER A 131 10.36 6.56 -4.15
CA SER A 131 9.74 5.86 -5.29
C SER A 131 10.31 6.23 -6.65
N GLN A 132 10.86 7.46 -6.80
CA GLN A 132 11.38 7.97 -8.06
C GLN A 132 12.92 7.95 -8.15
N THR A 133 13.55 7.08 -7.36
CA THR A 133 15.00 6.88 -7.34
C THR A 133 15.36 5.39 -7.33
N SER A 134 16.64 5.07 -7.49
CA SER A 134 17.16 3.70 -7.43
C SER A 134 17.69 3.33 -6.03
N PRO A 135 17.73 2.04 -5.65
CA PRO A 135 18.21 1.60 -4.34
C PRO A 135 19.67 1.97 -4.07
N ASP A 136 20.53 1.99 -5.09
CA ASP A 136 21.93 2.42 -4.99
C ASP A 136 22.09 3.93 -4.68
N LYS A 137 21.01 4.71 -4.77
CA LYS A 137 21.01 6.17 -4.52
C LYS A 137 20.34 6.56 -3.21
N THR A 138 19.93 5.60 -2.40
CA THR A 138 19.30 5.82 -1.10
C THR A 138 20.18 5.32 0.04
N ARG A 139 19.98 5.88 1.24
CA ARG A 139 20.54 5.30 2.46
C ARG A 139 19.69 4.10 2.84
N ASN A 140 20.32 2.93 2.93
CA ASN A 140 19.62 1.67 3.14
C ASN A 140 20.09 0.99 4.42
N TYR A 141 19.18 0.29 5.06
CA TYR A 141 19.49 -0.67 6.12
C TYR A 141 20.02 -1.97 5.51
N SER A 142 20.81 -2.74 6.25
CA SER A 142 21.09 -4.14 5.92
C SER A 142 20.13 -5.04 6.70
N LEU A 143 19.05 -5.46 6.05
CA LEU A 143 17.95 -6.17 6.70
C LEU A 143 17.49 -7.32 5.80
N SER A 144 17.96 -8.53 6.06
CA SER A 144 17.55 -9.73 5.32
C SER A 144 16.11 -10.12 5.67
N PRO A 145 15.43 -10.96 4.85
CA PRO A 145 14.11 -11.48 5.18
C PRO A 145 13.98 -12.08 6.58
N GLU A 146 14.99 -12.84 7.03
CA GLU A 146 15.03 -13.46 8.35
C GLU A 146 15.05 -12.40 9.46
N LYS A 147 15.87 -11.37 9.30
CA LYS A 147 15.93 -10.24 10.25
C LYS A 147 14.64 -9.45 10.28
N VAL A 148 13.95 -9.28 9.15
CA VAL A 148 12.61 -8.63 9.15
C VAL A 148 11.65 -9.41 10.04
N VAL A 149 11.62 -10.74 9.92
CA VAL A 149 10.74 -11.60 10.72
C VAL A 149 11.13 -11.58 12.20
N GLU A 150 12.42 -11.68 12.51
CA GLU A 150 12.95 -11.57 13.88
C GLU A 150 12.54 -10.23 14.53
N GLU A 151 12.77 -9.12 13.85
CA GLU A 151 12.42 -7.78 14.33
C GLU A 151 10.91 -7.60 14.46
N SER A 152 10.11 -8.21 13.59
CA SER A 152 8.65 -8.19 13.67
C SER A 152 8.16 -8.89 14.94
N LEU A 153 8.73 -10.05 15.28
CA LEU A 153 8.44 -10.78 16.53
C LEU A 153 8.89 -9.96 17.74
N ARG A 154 10.13 -9.44 17.72
CA ARG A 154 10.71 -8.62 18.80
C ARG A 154 9.86 -7.39 19.12
N THR A 155 9.32 -6.75 18.09
CA THR A 155 8.47 -5.55 18.20
C THR A 155 7.00 -5.86 18.45
N LYS A 156 6.64 -7.14 18.56
CA LYS A 156 5.26 -7.64 18.75
C LYS A 156 4.31 -7.19 17.63
N SER A 157 4.85 -7.02 16.42
CA SER A 157 4.05 -6.69 15.24
C SER A 157 3.24 -7.91 14.82
N LYS A 158 1.94 -7.73 14.59
CA LYS A 158 1.04 -8.81 14.16
C LYS A 158 1.14 -9.08 12.66
N SER A 159 1.67 -8.11 11.92
CA SER A 159 1.86 -8.21 10.49
C SER A 159 3.15 -7.52 10.04
N ILE A 160 3.59 -7.86 8.83
CA ILE A 160 4.58 -7.13 8.04
C ILE A 160 3.84 -6.44 6.90
N ALA A 161 4.11 -5.14 6.72
CA ALA A 161 3.54 -4.36 5.63
C ALA A 161 4.63 -3.95 4.63
N TYR A 162 4.46 -4.36 3.39
CA TYR A 162 5.30 -3.97 2.26
C TYR A 162 4.64 -2.74 1.60
N THR A 163 5.24 -1.56 1.74
CA THR A 163 4.52 -0.26 1.61
C THR A 163 5.42 0.90 1.16
N TYR A 164 4.94 2.14 1.29
CA TYR A 164 5.52 3.46 1.01
C TYR A 164 5.90 3.73 -0.44
N SER A 165 6.73 2.88 -1.04
CA SER A 165 7.08 2.94 -2.46
C SER A 165 6.14 2.04 -3.26
N GLU A 166 6.59 0.84 -3.62
CA GLU A 166 5.74 -0.17 -4.26
C GLU A 166 6.32 -1.59 -4.07
N PRO A 167 5.64 -2.48 -3.32
CA PRO A 167 6.11 -3.85 -3.07
C PRO A 167 6.34 -4.70 -4.32
N VAL A 168 5.62 -4.46 -5.41
CA VAL A 168 5.84 -5.16 -6.69
C VAL A 168 7.27 -4.93 -7.22
N THR A 169 7.91 -3.81 -6.87
CA THR A 169 9.25 -3.50 -7.37
C THR A 169 10.38 -4.19 -6.62
N PHE A 170 10.15 -4.59 -5.37
CA PHE A 170 11.06 -5.40 -4.56
C PHE A 170 10.49 -6.80 -4.31
N TYR A 171 9.86 -7.35 -5.36
CA TYR A 171 9.10 -8.60 -5.35
C TYR A 171 9.83 -9.75 -4.64
N GLU A 172 11.09 -10.02 -4.99
CA GLU A 172 11.85 -11.15 -4.44
C GLU A 172 12.12 -10.99 -2.94
N TYR A 173 12.32 -9.75 -2.49
CA TYR A 173 12.49 -9.44 -1.07
C TYR A 173 11.17 -9.58 -0.31
N ALA A 174 10.08 -9.08 -0.88
CA ALA A 174 8.74 -9.23 -0.30
C ALA A 174 8.31 -10.71 -0.25
N TYR A 175 8.54 -11.48 -1.31
CA TYR A 175 8.18 -12.88 -1.43
C TYR A 175 8.88 -13.75 -0.38
N ASP A 176 10.20 -13.66 -0.27
CA ASP A 176 10.95 -14.46 0.69
C ASP A 176 10.64 -14.06 2.13
N THR A 177 10.47 -12.77 2.39
CA THR A 177 10.03 -12.28 3.71
C THR A 177 8.64 -12.81 4.05
N ALA A 178 7.69 -12.77 3.10
CA ALA A 178 6.32 -13.20 3.34
C ALA A 178 6.22 -14.70 3.62
N ARG A 179 7.02 -15.50 2.91
CA ARG A 179 7.12 -16.94 3.14
C ARG A 179 7.61 -17.25 4.55
N LEU A 180 8.67 -16.57 5.01
CA LEU A 180 9.21 -16.75 6.36
C LEU A 180 8.24 -16.24 7.44
N ALA A 181 7.62 -15.08 7.22
CA ALA A 181 6.64 -14.48 8.12
C ALA A 181 5.46 -15.43 8.38
N ARG A 182 4.96 -16.09 7.32
CA ARG A 182 3.86 -17.05 7.44
C ARG A 182 4.22 -18.23 8.34
N THR A 183 5.43 -18.78 8.20
CA THR A 183 5.93 -19.86 9.08
C THR A 183 6.04 -19.41 10.54
N ALA A 184 6.35 -18.12 10.78
CA ALA A 184 6.43 -17.51 12.10
C ALA A 184 5.06 -17.04 12.66
N GLY A 185 3.95 -17.27 11.96
CA GLY A 185 2.62 -16.83 12.37
C GLY A 185 2.38 -15.31 12.25
N ILE A 186 3.20 -14.60 11.50
CA ILE A 186 3.06 -13.17 11.23
C ILE A 186 2.32 -12.99 9.90
N LYS A 187 1.33 -12.08 9.90
CA LYS A 187 0.52 -11.80 8.72
C LYS A 187 1.24 -10.91 7.70
N ASN A 188 0.90 -11.02 6.42
CA ASN A 188 1.49 -10.20 5.37
C ASN A 188 0.48 -9.24 4.74
N ILE A 189 0.89 -7.98 4.59
CA ILE A 189 0.11 -6.88 4.03
C ILE A 189 0.82 -6.27 2.82
N PHE A 190 0.13 -6.16 1.69
CA PHE A 190 0.55 -5.28 0.60
C PHE A 190 -0.20 -3.95 0.66
N LYS A 191 0.53 -2.82 0.69
CA LYS A 191 -0.03 -1.50 0.37
C LYS A 191 0.57 -1.09 -0.98
N SER A 192 -0.22 -1.22 -2.04
CA SER A 192 0.27 -1.27 -3.42
C SER A 192 -0.61 -0.49 -4.37
N ASN A 193 -0.04 -0.09 -5.50
CA ASN A 193 -0.78 0.44 -6.65
C ASN A 193 -1.45 -0.66 -7.50
N GLY A 194 -1.22 -1.94 -7.20
CA GLY A 194 -1.87 -3.08 -7.87
C GLY A 194 -1.40 -3.30 -9.32
N TYR A 195 -0.33 -2.65 -9.77
CA TYR A 195 0.16 -2.74 -11.15
C TYR A 195 1.14 -3.91 -11.31
N ILE A 196 0.60 -5.13 -11.37
CA ILE A 196 1.36 -6.39 -11.39
C ILE A 196 0.73 -7.35 -12.41
N ASN A 197 1.54 -8.18 -13.07
CA ASN A 197 1.03 -9.22 -13.95
C ASN A 197 0.42 -10.37 -13.15
N ARG A 198 -0.48 -11.12 -13.78
CA ARG A 198 -1.28 -12.17 -13.14
C ARG A 198 -0.44 -13.26 -12.45
N GLU A 199 0.51 -13.87 -13.16
CA GLU A 199 1.30 -14.98 -12.63
C GLU A 199 2.16 -14.59 -11.39
N PRO A 200 2.93 -13.48 -11.41
CA PRO A 200 3.58 -12.97 -10.21
C PRO A 200 2.61 -12.69 -9.06
N LEU A 201 1.42 -12.18 -9.36
CA LEU A 201 0.41 -11.88 -8.36
C LEU A 201 -0.15 -13.15 -7.70
N GLU A 202 -0.55 -14.15 -8.48
CA GLU A 202 -1.04 -15.43 -7.96
C GLU A 202 0.02 -16.09 -7.05
N LYS A 203 1.29 -16.03 -7.45
CA LYS A 203 2.39 -16.59 -6.65
C LYS A 203 2.57 -15.88 -5.30
N ILE A 204 2.50 -14.54 -5.25
CA ILE A 204 2.64 -13.82 -3.98
C ILE A 204 1.38 -13.91 -3.11
N CYS A 205 0.18 -13.99 -3.72
CA CYS A 205 -1.09 -14.16 -3.00
C CYS A 205 -1.10 -15.40 -2.11
N SER A 206 -0.33 -16.44 -2.46
CA SER A 206 -0.11 -17.62 -1.62
C SER A 206 0.51 -17.32 -0.25
N TYR A 207 0.99 -16.10 -0.01
CA TYR A 207 1.58 -15.66 1.26
C TYR A 207 1.00 -14.36 1.80
N LEU A 208 0.06 -13.73 1.10
CA LEU A 208 -0.58 -12.49 1.53
C LEU A 208 -1.88 -12.78 2.30
N ASP A 209 -2.11 -12.03 3.36
CA ASP A 209 -3.35 -12.11 4.13
C ASP A 209 -4.28 -10.93 3.80
N ALA A 210 -3.70 -9.76 3.52
CA ALA A 210 -4.45 -8.58 3.10
C ALA A 210 -3.67 -7.72 2.10
N ALA A 211 -4.42 -6.96 1.32
CA ALA A 211 -3.88 -5.87 0.52
C ALA A 211 -4.80 -4.66 0.54
N ASN A 212 -4.19 -3.48 0.54
CA ASN A 212 -4.88 -2.25 0.19
C ASN A 212 -4.35 -1.76 -1.16
N ILE A 213 -5.25 -1.62 -2.13
CA ILE A 213 -4.93 -1.27 -3.51
C ILE A 213 -5.39 0.16 -3.82
N ASP A 214 -4.43 1.00 -4.23
CA ASP A 214 -4.72 2.37 -4.67
C ASP A 214 -5.25 2.40 -6.10
N LEU A 215 -6.57 2.42 -6.27
CA LEU A 215 -7.25 2.61 -7.55
C LEU A 215 -7.26 4.11 -7.90
N LYS A 216 -6.29 4.52 -8.71
CA LYS A 216 -5.90 5.94 -8.82
C LYS A 216 -6.85 6.80 -9.64
N SER A 217 -7.59 6.22 -10.57
CA SER A 217 -8.60 6.88 -11.42
C SER A 217 -9.49 5.80 -12.03
N PHE A 218 -10.67 6.17 -12.54
CA PHE A 218 -11.52 5.27 -13.32
C PHE A 218 -11.73 5.78 -14.75
N ASN A 219 -10.71 6.44 -15.29
CA ASN A 219 -10.63 6.94 -16.66
C ASN A 219 -9.23 6.68 -17.21
N ASP A 220 -9.10 6.00 -18.35
CA ASP A 220 -7.79 5.61 -18.91
C ASP A 220 -6.86 6.80 -19.20
N SER A 221 -7.40 7.90 -19.74
CA SER A 221 -6.61 9.09 -20.05
C SER A 221 -6.09 9.76 -18.78
N THR A 222 -6.92 9.89 -17.76
CA THR A 222 -6.49 10.40 -16.45
C THR A 222 -5.51 9.44 -15.79
N TYR A 223 -5.75 8.13 -15.83
CA TYR A 223 -4.87 7.12 -15.23
C TYR A 223 -3.45 7.21 -15.80
N LEU A 224 -3.35 7.28 -17.14
CA LEU A 224 -2.09 7.40 -17.85
C LEU A 224 -1.37 8.72 -17.53
N ARG A 225 -2.07 9.85 -17.61
CA ARG A 225 -1.46 11.17 -17.34
C ARG A 225 -1.03 11.34 -15.89
N LEU A 226 -1.82 10.82 -14.94
CA LEU A 226 -1.57 10.99 -13.51
C LEU A 226 -0.47 10.05 -13.00
N SER A 227 -0.42 8.81 -13.51
CA SER A 227 0.40 7.74 -12.94
C SER A 227 1.44 7.12 -13.88
N GLY A 228 1.29 7.30 -15.20
CA GLY A 228 2.05 6.57 -16.21
C GLY A 228 1.59 5.11 -16.42
N GLY A 229 0.58 4.65 -15.68
CA GLY A 229 0.03 3.29 -15.77
C GLY A 229 -1.26 3.21 -16.58
N LYS A 230 -1.80 2.00 -16.68
CA LYS A 230 -3.10 1.69 -17.29
C LYS A 230 -4.10 1.23 -16.22
N LEU A 231 -5.38 1.53 -16.40
CA LEU A 231 -6.44 1.13 -15.46
C LEU A 231 -6.67 -0.39 -15.47
N GLN A 232 -6.81 -0.99 -16.65
CA GLN A 232 -7.23 -2.39 -16.78
C GLN A 232 -6.36 -3.38 -15.99
N PRO A 233 -5.01 -3.31 -15.98
CA PRO A 233 -4.20 -4.22 -15.18
C PRO A 233 -4.48 -4.14 -13.67
N VAL A 234 -4.84 -2.97 -13.15
CA VAL A 234 -5.22 -2.81 -11.73
C VAL A 234 -6.59 -3.42 -11.47
N LEU A 235 -7.54 -3.28 -12.38
CA LEU A 235 -8.85 -3.94 -12.27
C LEU A 235 -8.72 -5.47 -12.29
N GLU A 236 -7.83 -6.01 -13.14
CA GLU A 236 -7.55 -7.44 -13.15
C GLU A 236 -6.83 -7.91 -11.89
N SER A 237 -5.91 -7.11 -11.33
CA SER A 237 -5.26 -7.48 -10.07
C SER A 237 -6.24 -7.57 -8.90
N LEU A 238 -7.23 -6.66 -8.82
CA LEU A 238 -8.30 -6.74 -7.81
C LEU A 238 -9.06 -8.07 -7.87
N LYS A 239 -9.38 -8.55 -9.08
CA LYS A 239 -10.04 -9.86 -9.26
C LYS A 239 -9.14 -11.00 -8.79
N VAL A 240 -7.85 -10.98 -9.16
CA VAL A 240 -6.91 -12.02 -8.76
C VAL A 240 -6.75 -12.08 -7.23
N TYR A 241 -6.61 -10.94 -6.55
CA TYR A 241 -6.56 -10.90 -5.08
C TYR A 241 -7.82 -11.53 -4.45
N ARG A 242 -9.01 -11.15 -4.94
CA ARG A 242 -10.30 -11.72 -4.48
C ARG A 242 -10.36 -13.22 -4.71
N ASP A 243 -10.00 -13.68 -5.91
CA ASP A 243 -10.09 -15.09 -6.30
C ASP A 243 -9.08 -15.96 -5.52
N ASN A 244 -8.00 -15.35 -5.00
CA ASN A 244 -7.03 -16.01 -4.12
C ASN A 244 -7.33 -15.83 -2.62
N GLY A 245 -8.48 -15.23 -2.25
CA GLY A 245 -8.90 -15.09 -0.85
C GLY A 245 -8.09 -14.09 -0.02
N VAL A 246 -7.35 -13.18 -0.66
CA VAL A 246 -6.65 -12.08 0.03
C VAL A 246 -7.68 -11.03 0.45
N TRP A 247 -7.68 -10.60 1.72
CA TRP A 247 -8.57 -9.53 2.16
C TRP A 247 -8.23 -8.21 1.47
N LEU A 248 -9.20 -7.59 0.80
CA LEU A 248 -9.00 -6.36 0.07
C LEU A 248 -9.68 -5.16 0.72
N GLU A 249 -8.95 -4.06 0.76
CA GLU A 249 -9.49 -2.71 0.89
C GLU A 249 -8.99 -1.86 -0.28
N ILE A 250 -9.80 -0.91 -0.72
CA ILE A 250 -9.50 -0.12 -1.92
C ILE A 250 -9.41 1.33 -1.52
N THR A 251 -8.39 2.04 -2.00
CA THR A 251 -8.22 3.47 -1.74
C THR A 251 -8.25 4.24 -3.05
N CYS A 252 -9.06 5.29 -3.09
CA CYS A 252 -9.07 6.28 -4.15
C CYS A 252 -8.69 7.64 -3.56
N LEU A 253 -7.54 8.17 -3.97
CA LEU A 253 -7.16 9.54 -3.62
C LEU A 253 -7.86 10.49 -4.59
N ILE A 254 -8.69 11.39 -4.05
CA ILE A 254 -9.42 12.36 -4.85
C ILE A 254 -8.55 13.60 -5.05
N VAL A 255 -8.07 13.82 -6.27
CA VAL A 255 -7.20 14.93 -6.66
C VAL A 255 -8.05 15.93 -7.45
N PRO A 256 -8.17 17.20 -7.00
CA PRO A 256 -9.00 18.21 -7.68
C PRO A 256 -8.65 18.36 -9.16
N SER A 257 -9.66 18.45 -10.03
CA SER A 257 -9.57 18.47 -11.50
C SER A 257 -9.05 17.20 -12.19
N TRP A 258 -8.67 16.17 -11.44
CA TRP A 258 -8.10 14.93 -11.99
C TRP A 258 -9.00 13.74 -11.72
N THR A 259 -9.38 13.50 -10.46
CA THR A 259 -10.11 12.29 -10.03
C THR A 259 -11.33 12.62 -9.18
N ASP A 260 -11.79 13.87 -9.23
CA ASP A 260 -12.94 14.41 -8.50
C ASP A 260 -14.23 14.50 -9.33
N LYS A 261 -14.25 13.95 -10.55
CA LYS A 261 -15.45 13.88 -11.38
C LYS A 261 -16.40 12.81 -10.85
N TYR A 262 -17.61 13.24 -10.49
CA TYR A 262 -18.61 12.36 -9.88
C TYR A 262 -19.06 11.20 -10.78
N ASP A 263 -19.15 11.39 -12.10
CA ASP A 263 -19.48 10.31 -13.03
C ASP A 263 -18.41 9.20 -13.06
N GLU A 264 -17.12 9.57 -12.96
CA GLU A 264 -16.02 8.60 -12.89
C GLU A 264 -16.03 7.86 -11.54
N ILE A 265 -16.34 8.55 -10.44
CA ILE A 265 -16.51 7.94 -9.12
C ILE A 265 -17.70 6.97 -9.11
N LYS A 266 -18.83 7.36 -9.72
CA LYS A 266 -20.01 6.52 -9.87
C LYS A 266 -19.69 5.27 -10.69
N ALA A 267 -19.02 5.42 -11.82
CA ALA A 267 -18.58 4.30 -12.66
C ALA A 267 -17.65 3.34 -11.90
N MET A 268 -16.71 3.87 -11.12
CA MET A 268 -15.83 3.08 -10.24
C MET A 268 -16.64 2.26 -9.23
N CYS A 269 -17.55 2.90 -8.49
CA CYS A 269 -18.35 2.23 -7.46
C CYS A 269 -19.27 1.17 -8.09
N ASN A 270 -19.90 1.49 -9.22
CA ASN A 270 -20.73 0.55 -9.97
C ASN A 270 -19.95 -0.69 -10.39
N TRP A 271 -18.73 -0.50 -10.92
CA TRP A 271 -17.86 -1.59 -11.32
C TRP A 271 -17.44 -2.44 -10.12
N LEU A 272 -17.06 -1.82 -9.00
CA LEU A 272 -16.68 -2.52 -7.77
C LEU A 272 -17.82 -3.41 -7.26
N VAL A 273 -19.04 -2.87 -7.18
CA VAL A 273 -20.22 -3.63 -6.74
C VAL A 273 -20.52 -4.79 -7.70
N LYS A 274 -20.53 -4.54 -9.02
CA LYS A 274 -20.76 -5.58 -10.04
C LYS A 274 -19.71 -6.69 -10.03
N ASN A 275 -18.49 -6.38 -9.58
CA ASN A 275 -17.39 -7.35 -9.47
C ASN A 275 -17.21 -7.91 -8.05
N GLY A 276 -18.23 -7.82 -7.19
CA GLY A 276 -18.25 -8.51 -5.91
C GLY A 276 -17.46 -7.83 -4.79
N PHE A 277 -17.13 -6.54 -4.93
CA PHE A 277 -16.40 -5.76 -3.92
C PHE A 277 -17.29 -4.93 -3.00
N SER A 278 -18.61 -5.12 -3.02
CA SER A 278 -19.55 -4.30 -2.23
C SER A 278 -19.31 -4.39 -0.72
N GLN A 279 -18.77 -5.51 -0.24
CA GLN A 279 -18.42 -5.76 1.17
C GLN A 279 -16.97 -5.36 1.50
N ASN A 280 -16.16 -5.01 0.51
CA ASN A 280 -14.80 -4.53 0.71
C ASN A 280 -14.82 -3.02 1.02
N PRO A 281 -14.11 -2.55 2.06
CA PRO A 281 -13.93 -1.13 2.32
C PRO A 281 -13.41 -0.33 1.12
N LEU A 282 -14.10 0.77 0.82
CA LEU A 282 -13.63 1.81 -0.09
C LEU A 282 -13.27 3.07 0.69
N HIS A 283 -12.03 3.51 0.55
CA HIS A 283 -11.48 4.69 1.20
C HIS A 283 -11.34 5.83 0.20
N PHE A 284 -12.05 6.93 0.42
CA PHE A 284 -11.78 8.19 -0.24
C PHE A 284 -10.77 8.98 0.59
N SER A 285 -9.59 9.21 0.03
CA SER A 285 -8.52 9.94 0.71
C SER A 285 -8.39 11.35 0.16
N ARG A 286 -8.20 12.32 1.04
CA ARG A 286 -7.92 13.71 0.67
C ARG A 286 -6.53 13.84 0.06
N PHE A 287 -6.44 14.56 -1.06
CA PHE A 287 -5.19 15.04 -1.63
C PHE A 287 -4.70 16.29 -0.90
N TYR A 288 -3.38 16.38 -0.73
CA TYR A 288 -2.68 17.60 -0.35
C TYR A 288 -1.63 17.93 -1.43
N PRO A 289 -1.39 19.23 -1.72
CA PRO A 289 -0.48 19.64 -2.77
C PRO A 289 0.93 19.12 -2.50
N VAL A 290 1.47 18.34 -3.44
CA VAL A 290 2.77 17.67 -3.29
C VAL A 290 3.37 17.31 -4.65
N TYR A 291 4.70 17.26 -4.71
CA TYR A 291 5.49 16.75 -5.82
C TYR A 291 5.27 17.51 -7.14
N ARG A 292 4.52 16.97 -8.10
CA ARG A 292 4.29 17.61 -9.41
C ARG A 292 2.94 18.30 -9.51
N LEU A 293 2.15 18.30 -8.43
CA LEU A 293 0.81 18.89 -8.37
C LEU A 293 0.67 19.93 -7.24
N GLU A 294 1.74 20.63 -6.90
CA GLU A 294 1.78 21.64 -5.82
C GLU A 294 0.88 22.85 -6.09
N GLN A 295 0.54 23.10 -7.36
CA GLN A 295 -0.33 24.19 -7.79
C GLN A 295 -1.83 23.96 -7.50
N LEU A 296 -2.24 22.73 -7.18
CA LEU A 296 -3.63 22.40 -6.89
C LEU A 296 -3.96 22.71 -5.42
N PRO A 297 -5.24 22.96 -5.06
CA PRO A 297 -5.64 23.03 -3.66
C PRO A 297 -5.76 21.62 -3.04
N PRO A 298 -5.77 21.49 -1.69
CA PRO A 298 -6.25 20.27 -1.05
C PRO A 298 -7.69 19.97 -1.46
N THR A 299 -8.07 18.69 -1.55
CA THR A 299 -9.45 18.32 -1.91
C THR A 299 -10.44 18.90 -0.91
N PRO A 300 -11.51 19.58 -1.34
CA PRO A 300 -12.56 20.02 -0.42
C PRO A 300 -13.21 18.82 0.30
N LEU A 301 -13.59 19.00 1.57
CA LEU A 301 -14.29 17.95 2.33
C LEU A 301 -15.64 17.60 1.69
N GLU A 302 -16.35 18.59 1.12
CA GLU A 302 -17.63 18.34 0.46
C GLU A 302 -17.51 17.44 -0.78
N THR A 303 -16.39 17.51 -1.50
CA THR A 303 -16.10 16.59 -2.60
C THR A 303 -16.00 15.14 -2.09
N LEU A 304 -15.33 14.93 -0.95
CA LEU A 304 -15.20 13.61 -0.33
C LEU A 304 -16.55 13.10 0.22
N ASN A 305 -17.33 13.97 0.86
CA ASN A 305 -18.68 13.64 1.32
C ASN A 305 -19.59 13.23 0.16
N THR A 306 -19.50 13.94 -0.97
CA THR A 306 -20.28 13.62 -2.17
C THR A 306 -19.83 12.29 -2.78
N ALA A 307 -18.53 12.02 -2.86
CA ALA A 307 -18.00 10.73 -3.28
C ALA A 307 -18.52 9.58 -2.39
N ALA A 308 -18.56 9.80 -1.07
CA ALA A 308 -19.09 8.83 -0.13
C ALA A 308 -20.60 8.57 -0.31
N ARG A 309 -21.41 9.61 -0.55
CA ARG A 309 -22.83 9.45 -0.89
C ARG A 309 -23.02 8.60 -2.16
N ILE A 310 -22.30 8.93 -3.23
CA ILE A 310 -22.34 8.18 -4.49
C ILE A 310 -21.98 6.70 -4.26
N ALA A 311 -20.92 6.43 -3.51
CA ALA A 311 -20.52 5.05 -3.21
C ALA A 311 -21.61 4.28 -2.44
N ALA A 312 -22.30 4.94 -1.50
CA ALA A 312 -23.41 4.33 -0.76
C ALA A 312 -24.61 4.04 -1.66
N GLU A 313 -24.97 4.99 -2.53
CA GLU A 313 -26.05 4.86 -3.52
C GLU A 313 -25.79 3.73 -4.52
N GLU A 314 -24.54 3.56 -4.97
CA GLU A 314 -24.14 2.45 -5.84
C GLU A 314 -24.07 1.09 -5.13
N GLY A 315 -24.11 1.08 -3.79
CA GLY A 315 -24.28 -0.14 -2.98
C GLY A 315 -23.04 -0.61 -2.20
N MET A 316 -21.99 0.21 -2.12
CA MET A 316 -20.85 -0.06 -1.24
C MET A 316 -21.28 -0.04 0.23
N LYS A 317 -20.84 -1.01 1.03
CA LYS A 317 -21.27 -1.17 2.43
C LYS A 317 -20.38 -0.48 3.45
N TYR A 318 -19.09 -0.38 3.16
CA TYR A 318 -18.12 0.25 4.04
C TYR A 318 -17.37 1.32 3.27
N ILE A 319 -17.58 2.56 3.68
CA ILE A 319 -17.05 3.74 3.01
C ILE A 319 -16.36 4.58 4.07
N TYR A 320 -15.14 5.00 3.78
CA TYR A 320 -14.31 5.76 4.69
C TYR A 320 -13.80 7.03 4.03
N ILE A 321 -13.66 8.10 4.81
CA ILE A 321 -12.99 9.32 4.40
C ILE A 321 -11.75 9.49 5.27
N GLY A 322 -10.59 9.44 4.64
CA GLY A 322 -9.29 9.51 5.30
C GLY A 322 -8.49 10.75 4.94
N ASN A 323 -7.43 10.98 5.70
CA ASN A 323 -6.50 12.11 5.52
C ASN A 323 -7.19 13.48 5.68
N VAL A 324 -8.16 13.58 6.60
CA VAL A 324 -8.88 14.82 6.91
C VAL A 324 -8.84 15.07 8.43
N PRO A 325 -7.71 15.54 8.99
CA PRO A 325 -7.55 15.69 10.44
C PRO A 325 -8.76 16.34 11.13
N GLY A 326 -9.43 15.57 11.99
CA GLY A 326 -10.56 16.00 12.82
C GLY A 326 -11.93 15.91 12.15
N ASN A 327 -11.99 15.45 10.90
CA ASN A 327 -13.22 15.30 10.11
C ASN A 327 -13.21 13.97 9.33
N GLU A 328 -12.46 12.97 9.80
CA GLU A 328 -12.42 11.65 9.19
C GLU A 328 -13.76 10.92 9.38
N MET A 329 -14.22 10.27 8.31
CA MET A 329 -15.26 9.25 8.41
C MET A 329 -14.53 7.92 8.58
N ALA A 330 -14.08 7.61 9.79
CA ALA A 330 -13.20 6.48 10.09
C ALA A 330 -13.85 5.34 10.90
N ASP A 331 -15.04 5.56 11.44
CA ASP A 331 -15.75 4.60 12.27
C ASP A 331 -16.40 3.50 11.44
N THR A 332 -16.22 2.24 11.87
CA THR A 332 -16.91 1.11 11.23
C THR A 332 -18.32 1.00 11.79
N ARG A 333 -19.32 1.04 10.91
CA ARG A 333 -20.73 0.84 11.23
C ARG A 333 -21.21 -0.52 10.74
N CYS A 334 -22.06 -1.18 11.52
CA CYS A 334 -22.69 -2.42 11.08
C CYS A 334 -23.66 -2.13 9.93
N PRO A 335 -23.55 -2.82 8.78
CA PRO A 335 -24.42 -2.55 7.63
C PRO A 335 -25.88 -2.98 7.87
N SER A 336 -26.13 -3.82 8.89
CA SER A 336 -27.48 -4.31 9.20
C SER A 336 -28.24 -3.42 10.17
N CYS A 337 -27.60 -2.89 11.21
CA CYS A 337 -28.28 -2.11 12.26
C CYS A 337 -27.78 -0.67 12.41
N GLY A 338 -26.74 -0.26 11.67
CA GLY A 338 -26.21 1.11 11.69
C GLY A 338 -25.37 1.49 12.92
N SER A 339 -25.34 0.65 13.95
CA SER A 339 -24.54 0.86 15.17
C SER A 339 -23.05 0.95 14.84
N VAL A 340 -22.34 1.87 15.51
CA VAL A 340 -20.87 1.95 15.44
C VAL A 340 -20.28 0.75 16.17
N VAL A 341 -19.59 -0.12 15.44
CA VAL A 341 -18.95 -1.33 15.97
C VAL A 341 -17.46 -1.15 16.19
N ILE A 342 -16.80 -0.25 15.47
CA ILE A 342 -15.42 0.16 15.77
C ILE A 342 -15.37 1.68 15.72
N LYS A 343 -14.87 2.29 16.80
CA LYS A 343 -14.65 3.73 16.86
C LYS A 343 -13.17 4.05 16.81
N ARG A 344 -12.79 5.03 15.98
CA ARG A 344 -11.39 5.43 15.77
C ARG A 344 -11.19 6.92 16.06
N THR A 345 -10.05 7.22 16.68
CA THR A 345 -9.52 8.59 16.77
C THR A 345 -8.15 8.62 16.10
N GLY A 346 -8.07 9.18 14.89
CA GLY A 346 -6.89 9.06 14.03
C GLY A 346 -6.58 7.59 13.73
N TYR A 347 -5.40 7.12 14.09
CA TYR A 347 -4.98 5.72 13.91
C TYR A 347 -5.15 4.86 15.17
N SER A 348 -5.83 5.35 16.21
CA SER A 348 -6.10 4.59 17.44
C SER A 348 -7.52 4.07 17.46
N ILE A 349 -7.72 2.89 18.05
CA ILE A 349 -9.04 2.30 18.29
C ILE A 349 -9.51 2.71 19.68
N ASP A 350 -10.62 3.45 19.75
CA ASP A 350 -11.25 3.82 21.02
C ASP A 350 -11.99 2.61 21.61
N PHE A 351 -12.71 1.87 20.76
CA PHE A 351 -13.31 0.60 21.11
C PHE A 351 -13.55 -0.28 19.87
N ASN A 352 -13.61 -1.59 20.10
CA ASN A 352 -14.04 -2.60 19.13
C ASN A 352 -15.14 -3.47 19.75
N LYS A 353 -16.29 -3.54 19.08
CA LYS A 353 -17.49 -4.30 19.43
C LYS A 353 -17.81 -5.37 18.38
N ILE A 354 -16.81 -5.84 17.65
CA ILE A 354 -16.91 -7.03 16.81
C ILE A 354 -16.51 -8.24 17.66
N LYS A 355 -17.32 -9.30 17.60
CA LYS A 355 -17.06 -10.57 18.28
C LYS A 355 -17.26 -11.71 17.28
N ASP A 356 -16.24 -12.55 17.09
CA ASP A 356 -16.28 -13.68 16.14
C ASP A 356 -16.75 -13.27 14.73
N GLY A 357 -16.34 -12.07 14.31
CA GLY A 357 -16.74 -11.46 13.03
C GLY A 357 -18.16 -10.90 12.94
N ASN A 358 -18.89 -10.87 14.05
CA ASN A 358 -20.26 -10.37 14.11
C ASN A 358 -20.37 -9.05 14.90
N CYS A 359 -21.36 -8.25 14.54
CA CYS A 359 -21.77 -7.06 15.29
C CYS A 359 -22.30 -7.46 16.68
N SER A 360 -21.71 -6.94 17.75
CA SER A 360 -22.18 -7.25 19.12
C SER A 360 -23.59 -6.73 19.46
N PHE A 361 -24.19 -5.89 18.61
CA PHE A 361 -25.52 -5.31 18.85
C PHE A 361 -26.66 -6.10 18.18
N CYS A 362 -26.43 -6.69 17.00
CA CYS A 362 -27.46 -7.41 16.24
C CYS A 362 -27.04 -8.81 15.78
N ASN A 363 -25.83 -9.23 16.11
CA ASN A 363 -25.23 -10.53 15.76
C ASN A 363 -25.14 -10.83 14.25
N LYS A 364 -25.22 -9.81 13.39
CA LYS A 364 -25.01 -9.96 11.94
C LYS A 364 -23.52 -9.85 11.59
N PRO A 365 -23.06 -10.57 10.55
CA PRO A 365 -21.67 -10.50 10.10
C PRO A 365 -21.24 -9.09 9.71
N VAL A 366 -20.01 -8.73 10.09
CA VAL A 366 -19.30 -7.55 9.61
C VAL A 366 -18.10 -8.06 8.81
N ALA A 367 -18.05 -7.74 7.53
CA ALA A 367 -17.06 -8.30 6.61
C ALA A 367 -15.65 -7.83 7.01
N GLY A 368 -14.70 -8.74 7.19
CA GLY A 368 -13.33 -8.40 7.58
C GLY A 368 -12.59 -9.59 8.16
N ILE A 369 -11.31 -9.40 8.45
CA ILE A 369 -10.47 -10.34 9.19
C ILE A 369 -10.21 -9.75 10.57
N TRP A 370 -10.81 -10.38 11.57
CA TRP A 370 -10.85 -9.91 12.95
C TRP A 370 -9.92 -10.75 13.84
N LEU A 371 -9.50 -10.18 14.96
CA LEU A 371 -8.74 -10.89 16.00
C LEU A 371 -9.66 -11.53 17.04
#